data_AF-A0A015JHG1-F1
#
_entry.id   AF-A0A015JHG1-F1
#
_cell.length_a   1.000
_cell.length_b   1.000
_cell.length_c   1.000
_cell.angle_alpha   90.00
_cell.angle_beta   90.00
_cell.angle_gamma   90.00
#
_symmetry.space_group_name_H-M   'P 1'
#
loop_
_entity.id
_entity.type
_entity.pdbx_description
1 polymer ?
#
loop_
_entity_poly.entity_id
_entity_poly.type
_entity_poly.pdbx_seq_one_letter_code
_entity_poly.pdbx_strand_id
1 'polypeptide(L)'
;MSKLNKDILFLIFEELQDDSKSLFSSLMVNRIWCETVIPILWRNPWCYNINYSNKNYLFMIIASYLSDDIKEFLTRQGIQLQSNSFQPLLFDYLSFCRSINVNTLNTITSIGSSLAYNQFLLQQEFYCLFMKKFPELKCLDMNLIKHQIFYLPEAKTRLESLCELKCDTSIDSSYFYGLASLCQNIQRLIIINEISKSNSGIAKLIEVQKNLKYFEWTDNFDDDYFNYSSYNEIFLELEKKAGFLHHLELSFLCFDDFDFTIMQRLLPKLYKIKTLNINKINEFDFINGSLLKMLVYNDLEILNIDSITIYKASIIIENSGGHLKKISLKPYDSIYCEGDFSEVSLTFIH
;
A
#
# COMPACT_ATOMS: atom_id res chain seq x y z
N MET A 1 36.63 -12.43 19.94
CA MET A 1 35.75 -11.94 18.86
C MET A 1 35.31 -10.53 19.21
N SER A 2 35.48 -9.58 18.29
CA SER A 2 34.94 -8.22 18.44
C SER A 2 33.41 -8.31 18.60
N LYS A 3 32.88 -7.85 19.73
CA LYS A 3 31.42 -7.70 19.89
C LYS A 3 30.98 -6.58 18.95
N LEU A 4 30.22 -6.91 17.91
CA LEU A 4 29.49 -5.91 17.14
C LEU A 4 28.55 -5.15 18.09
N ASN A 5 28.64 -3.83 18.09
CA ASN A 5 27.77 -2.97 18.88
C ASN A 5 26.32 -3.09 18.35
N LYS A 6 25.34 -2.97 19.26
CA LYS A 6 23.90 -3.01 18.98
C LYS A 6 23.50 -2.04 17.87
N ASP A 7 24.10 -0.85 17.84
CA ASP A 7 23.81 0.18 16.83
C ASP A 7 24.20 -0.27 15.42
N ILE A 8 25.35 -0.95 15.28
CA ILE A 8 25.82 -1.47 14.00
C ILE A 8 24.91 -2.62 13.54
N LEU A 9 24.53 -3.51 14.47
CA LEU A 9 23.59 -4.60 14.17
C LEU A 9 22.24 -4.06 13.73
N PHE A 10 21.73 -3.01 14.39
CA PHE A 10 20.46 -2.39 14.02
C PHE A 10 20.49 -1.88 12.58
N LEU A 11 21.55 -1.14 12.20
CA LEU A 11 21.71 -0.66 10.83
C LEU A 11 21.76 -1.81 9.81
N ILE A 12 22.51 -2.88 10.11
CA ILE A 12 22.57 -4.07 9.24
C ILE A 12 21.19 -4.70 9.08
N PHE A 13 20.42 -4.85 10.16
CA PHE A 13 19.12 -5.48 10.11
C PHE A 13 18.03 -4.60 9.46
N GLU A 14 18.14 -3.28 9.52
CA GLU A 14 17.25 -2.37 8.77
C GLU A 14 17.40 -2.58 7.26
N GLU A 15 18.63 -2.78 6.75
CA GLU A 15 18.87 -3.12 5.34
C GLU A 15 18.28 -4.49 4.95
N LEU A 16 18.02 -5.36 5.93
CA LEU A 16 17.43 -6.68 5.75
C LEU A 16 15.92 -6.71 6.00
N GLN A 17 15.25 -5.56 6.14
CA GLN A 17 13.81 -5.50 6.44
C GLN A 17 12.93 -6.30 5.46
N ASP A 18 13.35 -6.36 4.19
CA ASP A 18 12.65 -7.12 3.14
C ASP A 18 13.07 -8.60 3.07
N ASP A 19 14.17 -8.97 3.72
CA ASP A 19 14.61 -10.37 3.87
C ASP A 19 14.23 -10.94 5.24
N SER A 20 12.93 -11.17 5.38
CA SER A 20 12.36 -11.76 6.60
C SER A 20 13.02 -13.07 7.04
N LYS A 21 13.50 -13.91 6.11
CA LYS A 21 14.15 -15.19 6.43
C LYS A 21 15.45 -14.96 7.19
N SER A 22 16.26 -14.00 6.76
CA SER A 22 17.50 -13.62 7.43
C SER A 22 17.22 -12.99 8.79
N LEU A 23 16.18 -12.16 8.92
CA LEU A 23 15.78 -11.60 10.21
C LEU A 23 15.34 -12.67 11.20
N PHE A 24 14.45 -13.60 10.81
CA PHE A 24 14.02 -14.69 11.69
C PHE A 24 15.19 -15.59 12.10
N SER A 25 16.13 -15.87 11.20
CA SER A 25 17.34 -16.65 11.50
C SER A 25 18.23 -15.95 12.52
N SER A 26 18.31 -14.62 12.46
CA SER A 26 19.10 -13.79 13.38
C SER A 26 18.63 -13.85 14.83
N LEU A 27 17.34 -14.16 15.06
CA LEU A 27 16.79 -14.35 16.42
C LEU A 27 17.46 -15.48 17.20
N MET A 28 17.98 -16.49 16.50
CA MET A 28 18.55 -17.71 17.10
C MET A 28 20.06 -17.60 17.37
N VAL A 29 20.70 -16.51 16.97
CA VAL A 29 22.16 -16.36 17.06
C VAL A 29 22.61 -16.11 18.50
N ASN A 30 22.08 -15.07 19.15
CA ASN A 30 22.27 -14.79 20.56
C ASN A 30 21.27 -13.73 21.05
N ARG A 31 21.27 -13.47 22.36
CA ARG A 31 20.37 -12.49 23.00
C ARG A 31 20.47 -11.08 22.42
N ILE A 32 21.67 -10.58 22.12
CA ILE A 32 21.87 -9.23 21.58
C ILE A 32 21.22 -9.10 20.20
N TRP A 33 21.41 -10.11 19.34
CA TRP A 33 20.81 -10.14 18.01
C TRP A 33 19.29 -10.20 18.10
N CYS A 34 18.75 -11.09 18.94
CA CYS A 34 17.32 -11.20 19.21
C CYS A 34 16.72 -9.84 19.66
N GLU A 35 17.29 -9.22 20.69
CA GLU A 35 16.84 -7.91 21.20
C GLU A 35 16.93 -6.76 20.18
N THR A 36 17.75 -6.90 19.14
CA THR A 36 17.93 -5.87 18.10
C THR A 36 16.98 -6.08 16.93
N VAL A 37 16.72 -7.33 16.56
CA VAL A 37 15.86 -7.70 15.42
C VAL A 37 14.38 -7.60 15.77
N ILE A 38 13.97 -7.92 17.00
CA ILE A 38 12.55 -7.93 17.38
C ILE A 38 11.84 -6.59 17.08
N PRO A 39 12.40 -5.41 17.41
CA PRO A 39 11.77 -4.13 17.04
C PRO A 39 11.59 -3.91 15.55
N ILE A 40 12.47 -4.47 14.72
CA ILE A 40 12.42 -4.38 13.25
C ILE A 40 11.32 -5.30 12.73
N LEU A 41 11.31 -6.56 13.19
CA LEU A 41 10.29 -7.54 12.83
C LEU A 41 8.87 -7.10 13.23
N TRP A 42 8.75 -6.51 14.41
CA TRP A 42 7.47 -6.08 14.95
C TRP A 42 7.05 -4.68 14.53
N ARG A 43 7.86 -3.94 13.75
CA ARG A 43 7.44 -2.67 13.15
C ARG A 43 6.25 -2.87 12.23
N ASN A 44 6.27 -3.95 11.44
CA ASN A 44 5.19 -4.37 10.56
C ASN A 44 5.04 -5.90 10.57
N PRO A 45 4.40 -6.49 11.60
CA PRO A 45 4.38 -7.95 11.75
C PRO A 45 3.54 -8.66 10.68
N TRP A 46 2.75 -7.92 9.90
CA TRP A 46 1.83 -8.46 8.89
C TRP A 46 2.44 -8.61 7.49
N CYS A 47 3.64 -8.07 7.23
CA CYS A 47 4.20 -8.05 5.87
C CYS A 47 4.96 -9.31 5.45
N TYR A 48 5.06 -10.31 6.33
CA TYR A 48 5.78 -11.54 6.05
C TYR A 48 4.90 -12.58 5.37
N ASN A 49 5.51 -13.38 4.49
CA ASN A 49 4.84 -14.50 3.82
C ASN A 49 4.61 -15.67 4.81
N ILE A 50 3.76 -15.43 5.80
CA ILE A 50 3.40 -16.35 6.86
C ILE A 50 1.91 -16.67 6.70
N ASN A 51 1.59 -17.97 6.67
CA ASN A 51 0.21 -18.40 6.69
C ASN A 51 -0.38 -18.27 8.11
N TYR A 52 -1.03 -17.13 8.37
CA TYR A 52 -1.63 -16.81 9.66
C TYR A 52 -2.94 -17.54 9.96
N SER A 53 -3.57 -18.24 9.01
CA SER A 53 -4.71 -19.11 9.31
C SER A 53 -4.27 -20.38 10.05
N ASN A 54 -3.05 -20.86 9.77
CA ASN A 54 -2.48 -22.04 10.41
C ASN A 54 -1.59 -21.70 11.61
N LYS A 55 -0.90 -20.55 11.56
CA LYS A 55 0.02 -20.10 12.62
C LYS A 55 -0.62 -19.00 13.47
N ASN A 56 -1.15 -19.40 14.62
CA ASN A 56 -1.89 -18.53 15.54
C ASN A 56 -1.01 -17.69 16.48
N TYR A 57 0.31 -17.61 16.28
CA TYR A 57 1.21 -16.85 17.16
C TYR A 57 0.85 -15.36 17.27
N LEU A 58 0.49 -14.71 16.15
CA LEU A 58 0.04 -13.31 16.19
C LEU A 58 -1.23 -13.15 17.03
N PHE A 59 -2.20 -14.04 16.82
CA PHE A 59 -3.43 -14.05 17.61
C PHE A 59 -3.13 -14.22 19.11
N MET A 60 -2.32 -15.21 19.48
CA MET A 60 -1.93 -15.45 20.87
C MET A 60 -1.22 -14.24 21.48
N ILE A 61 -0.25 -13.67 20.78
CA ILE A 61 0.51 -12.52 21.27
C ILE A 61 -0.44 -11.33 21.47
N ILE A 62 -1.24 -10.97 20.47
CA ILE A 62 -2.17 -9.83 20.58
C ILE A 62 -3.24 -10.07 21.65
N ALA A 63 -3.84 -11.26 21.70
CA ALA A 63 -4.85 -11.63 22.70
C ALA A 63 -4.28 -11.62 24.13
N SER A 64 -2.99 -11.91 24.30
CA SER A 64 -2.35 -11.89 25.62
C SER A 64 -2.32 -10.49 26.26
N TYR A 65 -2.30 -9.42 25.44
CA TYR A 65 -2.33 -8.02 25.90
C TYR A 65 -3.72 -7.55 26.36
N LEU A 66 -4.78 -8.31 26.08
CA LEU A 66 -6.12 -7.97 26.57
C LEU A 66 -6.16 -8.08 28.10
N SER A 67 -6.90 -7.17 28.75
CA SER A 67 -7.12 -7.26 30.20
C SER A 67 -7.98 -8.48 30.54
N ASP A 68 -7.90 -8.94 31.77
CA ASP A 68 -8.67 -10.11 32.22
C ASP A 68 -10.18 -9.88 32.11
N ASP A 69 -10.67 -8.66 32.38
CA ASP A 69 -12.08 -8.28 32.19
C ASP A 69 -12.54 -8.43 30.74
N ILE A 70 -11.71 -7.97 29.77
CA ILE A 70 -12.02 -8.08 28.35
C ILE A 70 -11.97 -9.55 27.92
N LYS A 71 -10.97 -10.31 28.40
CA LYS A 71 -10.85 -11.75 28.13
C LYS A 71 -12.07 -12.51 28.63
N GLU A 72 -12.55 -12.20 29.83
CA GLU A 72 -13.75 -12.79 30.41
C GLU A 72 -15.00 -12.43 29.59
N PHE A 73 -15.17 -11.15 29.23
CA PHE A 73 -16.26 -10.69 28.38
C PHE A 73 -16.30 -11.45 27.04
N LEU A 74 -15.18 -11.51 26.32
CA LEU A 74 -15.08 -12.19 25.04
C LEU A 74 -15.36 -13.70 25.18
N THR A 75 -14.87 -14.32 26.25
CA THR A 75 -15.13 -15.74 26.55
C THR A 75 -16.62 -16.00 26.77
N ARG A 76 -17.33 -15.10 27.48
CA ARG A 76 -18.79 -15.18 27.66
C ARG A 76 -19.57 -15.06 26.34
N GLN A 77 -19.02 -14.36 25.34
CA GLN A 77 -19.58 -14.32 23.97
C GLN A 77 -19.26 -15.58 23.15
N GLY A 78 -18.55 -16.57 23.72
CA GLY A 78 -18.15 -17.79 23.04
C GLY A 78 -16.89 -17.63 22.17
N ILE A 79 -16.09 -16.59 22.39
CA ILE A 79 -14.82 -16.38 21.68
C ILE A 79 -13.70 -17.16 22.39
N GLN A 80 -12.98 -17.99 21.64
CA GLN A 80 -11.90 -18.81 22.15
C GLN A 80 -10.56 -18.06 22.08
N LEU A 81 -10.07 -17.59 23.22
CA LEU A 81 -8.78 -16.91 23.29
C LEU A 81 -7.57 -17.86 23.45
N GLN A 82 -7.80 -19.18 23.48
CA GLN A 82 -6.82 -20.23 23.79
C GLN A 82 -6.08 -19.95 25.11
N SER A 83 -6.70 -20.31 26.25
CA SER A 83 -6.29 -19.90 27.60
C SER A 83 -5.05 -20.58 28.18
N ASN A 84 -4.51 -21.64 27.57
CA ASN A 84 -3.72 -22.60 28.36
C ASN A 84 -2.21 -22.32 28.49
N SER A 85 -1.64 -21.25 27.92
CA SER A 85 -0.24 -20.89 28.21
C SER A 85 0.15 -19.51 27.69
N PHE A 86 -0.49 -18.43 28.16
CA PHE A 86 0.14 -17.11 28.02
C PHE A 86 1.37 -17.05 28.93
N GLN A 87 2.47 -17.65 28.48
CA GLN A 87 3.78 -17.38 29.07
C GLN A 87 3.98 -15.86 29.04
N PRO A 88 4.63 -15.29 30.07
CA PRO A 88 4.96 -13.87 30.05
C PRO A 88 5.64 -13.53 28.72
N LEU A 89 5.13 -12.52 28.03
CA LEU A 89 5.74 -12.08 26.80
C LEU A 89 7.18 -11.65 27.08
N LEU A 90 8.11 -12.17 26.28
CA LEU A 90 9.53 -11.82 26.39
C LEU A 90 9.79 -10.34 26.07
N PHE A 91 8.92 -9.73 25.26
CA PHE A 91 9.05 -8.36 24.80
C PHE A 91 7.67 -7.68 24.79
N ASP A 92 7.67 -6.35 24.95
CA ASP A 92 6.50 -5.51 24.64
C ASP A 92 6.37 -5.30 23.13
N TYR A 93 6.06 -6.38 22.42
CA TYR A 93 5.87 -6.43 20.97
C TYR A 93 5.01 -5.28 20.39
N LEU A 94 3.88 -4.93 21.02
CA LEU A 94 3.00 -3.89 20.48
C LEU A 94 3.61 -2.49 20.62
N SER A 95 4.56 -2.27 21.54
CA SER A 95 5.31 -1.02 21.63
C SER A 95 6.24 -0.78 20.43
N PHE A 96 6.53 -1.82 19.64
CA PHE A 96 7.32 -1.69 18.41
C PHE A 96 6.45 -1.55 17.16
N CYS A 97 5.18 -1.95 17.25
CA CYS A 97 4.28 -1.99 16.11
C CYS A 97 3.86 -0.60 15.65
N ARG A 98 3.94 -0.38 14.32
CA ARG A 98 3.59 0.88 13.68
C ARG A 98 2.66 0.70 12.49
N SER A 99 2.06 -0.47 12.33
CA SER A 99 1.18 -0.76 11.21
C SER A 99 -0.04 -1.58 11.61
N ILE A 100 -1.10 -1.49 10.81
CA ILE A 100 -2.27 -2.36 10.87
C ILE A 100 -2.54 -2.91 9.48
N ASN A 101 -2.85 -4.21 9.40
CA ASN A 101 -3.34 -4.85 8.19
C ASN A 101 -4.68 -5.54 8.48
N VAL A 102 -5.78 -5.00 7.94
CA VAL A 102 -7.13 -5.46 8.25
C VAL A 102 -7.40 -6.87 7.71
N ASN A 103 -6.88 -7.23 6.54
CA ASN A 103 -7.01 -8.60 6.01
C ASN A 103 -6.37 -9.65 6.91
N THR A 104 -5.18 -9.36 7.44
CA THR A 104 -4.51 -10.22 8.43
C THR A 104 -5.29 -10.25 9.73
N LEU A 105 -5.83 -9.11 10.17
CA LEU A 105 -6.68 -9.02 11.36
C LEU A 105 -7.93 -9.91 11.23
N ASN A 106 -8.62 -9.85 10.09
CA ASN A 106 -9.75 -10.72 9.76
C ASN A 106 -9.34 -12.20 9.90
N THR A 107 -8.21 -12.58 9.31
CA THR A 107 -7.67 -13.94 9.37
C THR A 107 -7.42 -14.37 10.82
N ILE A 108 -6.71 -13.58 11.62
CA ILE A 108 -6.39 -13.99 12.99
C ILE A 108 -7.61 -13.96 13.93
N THR A 109 -8.59 -13.08 13.70
CA THR A 109 -9.83 -13.06 14.50
C THR A 109 -10.72 -14.26 14.22
N SER A 110 -10.66 -14.84 13.01
CA SER A 110 -11.37 -16.09 12.70
C SER A 110 -10.86 -17.30 13.50
N ILE A 111 -9.66 -17.23 14.09
CA ILE A 111 -9.13 -18.25 15.00
C ILE A 111 -9.93 -18.28 16.31
N GLY A 112 -10.34 -17.11 16.79
CA GLY A 112 -11.11 -16.98 18.02
C GLY A 112 -12.58 -17.36 17.87
N SER A 113 -13.16 -17.16 16.68
CA SER A 113 -14.53 -17.59 16.38
C SER A 113 -14.79 -17.59 14.86
N SER A 114 -15.61 -18.52 14.38
CA SER A 114 -16.12 -18.52 13.00
C SER A 114 -17.32 -17.58 12.79
N LEU A 115 -17.95 -17.09 13.86
CA LEU A 115 -19.12 -16.22 13.77
C LEU A 115 -18.71 -14.77 13.46
N ALA A 116 -19.30 -14.18 12.42
CA ALA A 116 -18.98 -12.83 11.97
C ALA A 116 -19.17 -11.76 13.06
N TYR A 117 -20.20 -11.88 13.89
CA TYR A 117 -20.45 -10.96 15.01
C TYR A 117 -19.35 -11.06 16.08
N ASN A 118 -18.93 -12.27 16.43
CA ASN A 118 -17.87 -12.49 17.41
C ASN A 118 -16.51 -11.99 16.90
N GLN A 119 -16.23 -12.19 15.61
CA GLN A 119 -15.05 -11.60 14.96
C GLN A 119 -15.09 -10.08 15.02
N PHE A 120 -16.25 -9.47 14.75
CA PHE A 120 -16.42 -8.02 14.85
C PHE A 120 -16.13 -7.50 16.27
N LEU A 121 -16.65 -8.14 17.31
CA LEU A 121 -16.37 -7.76 18.71
C LEU A 121 -14.88 -7.89 19.05
N LEU A 122 -14.25 -9.01 18.68
CA LEU A 122 -12.84 -9.23 18.94
C LEU A 122 -11.95 -8.19 18.22
N GLN A 123 -12.28 -7.87 16.97
CA GLN A 123 -11.59 -6.84 16.20
C GLN A 123 -11.70 -5.46 16.88
N GLN A 124 -12.87 -5.12 17.41
CA GLN A 124 -13.07 -3.86 18.13
C GLN A 124 -12.11 -3.74 19.32
N GLU A 125 -11.98 -4.81 20.12
CA GLU A 125 -11.05 -4.83 21.25
C GLU A 125 -9.58 -4.77 20.80
N PHE A 126 -9.23 -5.42 19.69
CA PHE A 126 -7.89 -5.30 19.10
C PHE A 126 -7.59 -3.89 18.62
N TYR A 127 -8.51 -3.20 17.95
CA TYR A 127 -8.31 -1.80 17.56
C TYR A 127 -8.17 -0.88 18.77
N CYS A 128 -9.01 -1.04 19.80
CA CYS A 128 -8.89 -0.30 21.06
C CYS A 128 -7.50 -0.49 21.68
N LEU A 129 -7.00 -1.71 21.68
CA LEU A 129 -5.67 -2.05 22.18
C LEU A 129 -4.57 -1.39 21.34
N PHE A 130 -4.66 -1.46 20.01
CA PHE A 130 -3.67 -0.88 19.10
C PHE A 130 -3.57 0.64 19.27
N MET A 131 -4.71 1.34 19.37
CA MET A 131 -4.71 2.79 19.57
C MET A 131 -4.04 3.21 20.89
N LYS A 132 -4.18 2.38 21.93
CA LYS A 132 -3.53 2.61 23.22
C LYS A 132 -2.04 2.29 23.20
N LYS A 133 -1.65 1.16 22.60
CA LYS A 133 -0.30 0.58 22.74
C LYS A 133 0.71 1.02 21.69
N PHE A 134 0.29 1.28 20.46
CA PHE A 134 1.25 1.62 19.40
C PHE A 134 1.89 2.97 19.71
N PRO A 135 3.21 3.16 19.57
CA PRO A 135 3.82 4.48 19.75
C PRO A 135 3.36 5.47 18.67
N GLU A 136 3.20 5.00 17.44
CA GLU A 136 2.74 5.73 16.26
C GLU A 136 2.07 4.73 15.32
N LEU A 137 1.16 5.18 14.48
CA LEU A 137 0.59 4.36 13.40
C LEU A 137 1.04 4.96 12.07
N LYS A 138 2.06 4.37 11.44
CA LYS A 138 2.64 4.85 10.19
C LYS A 138 1.97 4.25 8.96
N CYS A 139 1.56 2.99 9.02
CA CYS A 139 0.97 2.29 7.87
C CYS A 139 -0.38 1.68 8.22
N LEU A 140 -1.40 1.91 7.40
CA LEU A 140 -2.71 1.30 7.55
C LEU A 140 -3.13 0.68 6.22
N ASP A 141 -3.27 -0.64 6.18
CA ASP A 141 -4.00 -1.34 5.13
C ASP A 141 -5.42 -1.59 5.66
N MET A 142 -6.35 -0.75 5.25
CA MET A 142 -7.75 -0.74 5.68
C MET A 142 -8.68 -1.49 4.72
N ASN A 143 -8.15 -2.31 3.81
CA ASN A 143 -8.99 -3.07 2.90
C ASN A 143 -9.98 -3.94 3.70
N LEU A 144 -11.26 -3.93 3.28
CA LEU A 144 -12.36 -4.64 3.95
C LEU A 144 -12.65 -4.20 5.41
N ILE A 145 -12.23 -2.99 5.80
CA ILE A 145 -12.49 -2.49 7.16
C ILE A 145 -13.98 -2.29 7.42
N LYS A 146 -14.41 -2.68 8.62
CA LYS A 146 -15.80 -2.53 9.09
C LYS A 146 -15.92 -1.56 10.26
N HIS A 147 -14.83 -1.34 10.99
CA HIS A 147 -14.82 -0.54 12.21
C HIS A 147 -14.42 0.90 11.91
N GLN A 148 -15.17 1.85 12.45
CA GLN A 148 -14.85 3.28 12.39
C GLN A 148 -13.79 3.61 13.45
N ILE A 149 -12.54 3.23 13.17
CA ILE A 149 -11.43 3.29 14.15
C ILE A 149 -11.11 4.71 14.64
N PHE A 150 -11.51 5.73 13.88
CA PHE A 150 -11.29 7.14 14.22
C PHE A 150 -12.17 7.64 15.37
N TYR A 151 -13.20 6.89 15.80
CA TYR A 151 -13.96 7.20 17.01
C TYR A 151 -13.39 6.55 18.29
N LEU A 152 -12.34 5.75 18.17
CA LEU A 152 -11.74 5.10 19.32
C LEU A 152 -10.93 6.09 20.18
N PRO A 153 -10.81 5.83 21.50
CA PRO A 153 -9.88 6.54 22.35
C PRO A 153 -8.47 6.55 21.76
N GLU A 154 -7.76 7.67 21.92
CA GLU A 154 -6.41 7.90 21.41
C GLU A 154 -6.23 7.83 19.87
N ALA A 155 -7.27 7.51 19.10
CA ALA A 155 -7.18 7.32 17.66
C ALA A 155 -6.69 8.55 16.91
N LYS A 156 -7.11 9.76 17.34
CA LYS A 156 -6.67 11.02 16.74
C LYS A 156 -5.15 11.12 16.68
N THR A 157 -4.46 10.95 17.80
CA THR A 157 -2.99 11.04 17.86
C THR A 157 -2.31 9.98 16.99
N ARG A 158 -2.88 8.77 16.92
CA ARG A 158 -2.32 7.70 16.09
C ARG A 158 -2.51 7.97 14.60
N LEU A 159 -3.71 8.36 14.19
CA LEU A 159 -4.06 8.61 12.80
C LEU A 159 -3.40 9.89 12.25
N GLU A 160 -3.15 10.91 13.07
CA GLU A 160 -2.37 12.09 12.67
C GLU A 160 -0.93 11.75 12.22
N SER A 161 -0.38 10.65 12.76
CA SER A 161 0.97 10.16 12.44
C SER A 161 1.04 9.30 11.16
N LEU A 162 -0.12 9.01 10.53
CA LEU A 162 -0.23 8.11 9.39
C LEU A 162 0.49 8.66 8.16
N CYS A 163 1.35 7.82 7.58
CA CYS A 163 2.19 8.13 6.44
C CYS A 163 1.82 7.30 5.20
N GLU A 164 1.33 6.08 5.40
CA GLU A 164 0.94 5.17 4.34
C GLU A 164 -0.47 4.64 4.55
N LEU A 165 -1.29 4.74 3.51
CA LEU A 165 -2.63 4.20 3.49
C LEU A 165 -2.83 3.32 2.26
N LYS A 166 -3.36 2.12 2.48
CA LYS A 166 -3.92 1.27 1.45
C LYS A 166 -5.40 1.06 1.74
N CYS A 167 -6.24 1.35 0.77
CA CYS A 167 -7.70 1.22 0.90
C CYS A 167 -8.33 0.74 -0.40
N ASP A 168 -9.60 0.36 -0.32
CA ASP A 168 -10.40 -0.03 -1.46
C ASP A 168 -11.61 0.89 -1.68
N THR A 169 -12.13 0.95 -2.90
CA THR A 169 -13.26 1.83 -3.26
C THR A 169 -14.62 1.33 -2.78
N SER A 170 -14.72 0.10 -2.26
CA SER A 170 -15.95 -0.46 -1.70
C SER A 170 -16.31 0.16 -0.33
N ILE A 171 -15.32 0.75 0.35
CA ILE A 171 -15.51 1.49 1.60
C ILE A 171 -16.31 2.77 1.34
N ASP A 172 -17.29 3.04 2.21
CA ASP A 172 -18.17 4.21 2.08
C ASP A 172 -17.40 5.54 2.14
N SER A 173 -17.82 6.51 1.33
CA SER A 173 -17.18 7.83 1.24
C SER A 173 -17.14 8.58 2.58
N SER A 174 -18.13 8.35 3.45
CA SER A 174 -18.17 8.95 4.79
C SER A 174 -16.99 8.51 5.67
N TYR A 175 -16.47 7.30 5.47
CA TYR A 175 -15.30 6.83 6.20
C TYR A 175 -14.08 7.68 5.86
N PHE A 176 -13.89 7.97 4.58
CA PHE A 176 -12.77 8.77 4.10
C PHE A 176 -12.89 10.24 4.50
N TYR A 177 -14.10 10.79 4.68
CA TYR A 177 -14.26 12.12 5.30
C TYR A 177 -13.75 12.14 6.74
N GLY A 178 -14.03 11.08 7.51
CA GLY A 178 -13.49 10.89 8.86
C GLY A 178 -11.96 10.90 8.84
N LEU A 179 -11.35 10.09 7.97
CA LEU A 179 -9.90 10.04 7.81
C LEU A 179 -9.31 11.37 7.35
N ALA A 180 -9.91 12.05 6.37
CA ALA A 180 -9.43 13.33 5.85
C ALA A 180 -9.39 14.44 6.93
N SER A 181 -10.27 14.36 7.93
CA SER A 181 -10.27 15.30 9.06
C SER A 181 -9.07 15.14 10.00
N LEU A 182 -8.44 13.96 10.02
CA LEU A 182 -7.36 13.60 10.94
C LEU A 182 -6.00 13.42 10.24
N CYS A 183 -6.01 12.84 9.03
CA CYS A 183 -4.82 12.40 8.31
C CYS A 183 -4.46 13.41 7.21
N GLN A 184 -3.45 14.23 7.44
CA GLN A 184 -2.98 15.25 6.48
C GLN A 184 -1.52 15.05 6.01
N ASN A 185 -0.89 13.97 6.49
CA ASN A 185 0.53 13.68 6.31
C ASN A 185 0.76 12.35 5.55
N ILE A 186 -0.26 11.83 4.86
CA ILE A 186 -0.12 10.63 4.02
C ILE A 186 0.80 10.97 2.85
N GLN A 187 1.88 10.21 2.74
CA GLN A 187 2.89 10.33 1.69
C GLN A 187 2.73 9.22 0.65
N ARG A 188 2.18 8.07 1.04
CA ARG A 188 1.94 6.91 0.19
C ARG A 188 0.48 6.50 0.26
N LEU A 189 -0.21 6.59 -0.88
CA LEU A 189 -1.60 6.20 -1.01
C LEU A 189 -1.73 5.12 -2.09
N ILE A 190 -2.29 3.97 -1.72
CA ILE A 190 -2.63 2.89 -2.65
C ILE A 190 -4.14 2.71 -2.61
N ILE A 191 -4.77 2.70 -3.77
CA ILE A 191 -6.20 2.49 -3.91
C ILE A 191 -6.43 1.27 -4.80
N ILE A 192 -7.15 0.29 -4.25
CA ILE A 192 -7.72 -0.81 -5.03
C ILE A 192 -9.14 -0.45 -5.41
N ASN A 193 -9.39 -0.28 -6.70
CA ASN A 193 -10.72 -0.05 -7.19
C ASN A 193 -11.45 -1.38 -7.32
N GLU A 194 -12.38 -1.65 -6.40
CA GLU A 194 -13.17 -2.89 -6.32
C GLU A 194 -14.58 -2.71 -6.92
N ILE A 195 -15.08 -1.47 -6.97
CA ILE A 195 -16.41 -1.16 -7.49
C ILE A 195 -16.38 0.07 -8.40
N SER A 196 -17.17 0.06 -9.48
CA SER A 196 -17.28 1.15 -10.46
C SER A 196 -18.12 2.34 -9.96
N LYS A 197 -17.86 2.82 -8.74
CA LYS A 197 -18.59 3.92 -8.09
C LYS A 197 -17.66 5.04 -7.66
N SER A 198 -18.05 6.29 -7.95
CA SER A 198 -17.33 7.46 -7.45
C SER A 198 -17.25 7.49 -5.93
N ASN A 199 -16.07 7.80 -5.43
CA ASN A 199 -15.78 7.94 -4.01
C ASN A 199 -15.19 9.33 -3.72
N SER A 200 -16.09 10.30 -3.60
CA SER A 200 -15.77 11.69 -3.25
C SER A 200 -15.03 11.82 -1.91
N GLY A 201 -15.16 10.83 -1.03
CA GLY A 201 -14.39 10.72 0.20
C GLY A 201 -12.89 10.53 -0.04
N ILE A 202 -12.51 9.66 -0.97
CA ILE A 202 -11.11 9.47 -1.38
C ILE A 202 -10.57 10.75 -2.03
N ALA A 203 -11.34 11.39 -2.91
CA ALA A 203 -10.95 12.68 -3.49
C ALA A 203 -10.68 13.70 -2.38
N LYS A 204 -11.58 13.81 -1.40
CA LYS A 204 -11.38 14.69 -0.23
C LYS A 204 -10.14 14.33 0.58
N LEU A 205 -9.86 13.04 0.73
CA LEU A 205 -8.64 12.57 1.41
C LEU A 205 -7.39 13.02 0.65
N ILE A 206 -7.34 12.90 -0.68
CA ILE A 206 -6.21 13.37 -1.49
C ILE A 206 -6.05 14.89 -1.37
N GLU A 207 -7.15 15.64 -1.46
CA GLU A 207 -7.18 17.10 -1.39
C GLU A 207 -6.43 17.63 -0.17
N VAL A 208 -6.64 17.03 1.01
CA VAL A 208 -6.07 17.50 2.28
C VAL A 208 -4.60 17.10 2.50
N GLN A 209 -4.03 16.23 1.66
CA GLN A 209 -2.64 15.78 1.85
C GLN A 209 -1.64 16.88 1.49
N LYS A 210 -0.66 17.10 2.37
CA LYS A 210 0.36 18.15 2.22
C LYS A 210 1.53 17.74 1.35
N ASN A 211 1.86 16.44 1.30
CA ASN A 211 3.07 15.95 0.65
C ASN A 211 2.91 14.51 0.14
N LEU A 212 1.89 14.29 -0.70
CA LEU A 212 1.67 13.00 -1.34
C LEU A 212 2.77 12.75 -2.38
N LYS A 213 3.60 11.73 -2.17
CA LYS A 213 4.77 11.40 -3.00
C LYS A 213 4.59 10.13 -3.81
N TYR A 214 3.78 9.20 -3.33
CA TYR A 214 3.51 7.93 -3.95
C TYR A 214 2.00 7.77 -4.08
N PHE A 215 1.56 7.52 -5.31
CA PHE A 215 0.18 7.19 -5.60
C PHE A 215 0.11 5.94 -6.47
N GLU A 216 -0.75 5.01 -6.08
CA GLU A 216 -1.03 3.79 -6.83
C GLU A 216 -2.53 3.58 -6.94
N TRP A 217 -2.99 3.27 -8.14
CA TRP A 217 -4.37 2.92 -8.44
C TRP A 217 -4.40 1.61 -9.22
N THR A 218 -5.18 0.64 -8.74
CA THR A 218 -5.34 -0.65 -9.42
C THR A 218 -6.80 -1.03 -9.51
N ASP A 219 -7.31 -1.24 -10.73
CA ASP A 219 -8.62 -1.84 -10.95
C ASP A 219 -8.58 -3.36 -10.70
N ASN A 220 -9.52 -3.84 -9.86
CA ASN A 220 -9.65 -5.22 -9.41
C ASN A 220 -11.11 -5.71 -9.52
N PHE A 221 -11.71 -5.57 -10.70
CA PHE A 221 -13.06 -6.07 -10.97
C PHE A 221 -13.14 -6.61 -12.40
N ASP A 222 -14.00 -7.60 -12.60
CA ASP A 222 -14.19 -8.31 -13.88
C ASP A 222 -15.38 -7.75 -14.69
N ASP A 223 -15.96 -6.63 -14.27
CA ASP A 223 -17.33 -6.23 -14.65
C ASP A 223 -17.37 -5.36 -15.93
N ASP A 224 -18.18 -5.75 -16.91
CA ASP A 224 -18.28 -5.10 -18.25
C ASP A 224 -19.03 -3.74 -18.25
N TYR A 225 -19.67 -3.37 -17.13
CA TYR A 225 -20.50 -2.15 -17.03
C TYR A 225 -19.82 -1.05 -16.21
N PHE A 226 -18.99 -0.26 -16.88
CA PHE A 226 -18.23 0.82 -16.27
C PHE A 226 -19.02 2.13 -16.17
N ASN A 227 -18.97 2.74 -14.98
CA ASN A 227 -19.27 4.16 -14.81
C ASN A 227 -17.96 4.94 -14.65
N TYR A 228 -17.55 5.59 -15.75
CA TYR A 228 -16.30 6.35 -15.86
C TYR A 228 -16.21 7.58 -14.93
N SER A 229 -17.33 8.01 -14.33
CA SER A 229 -17.33 9.10 -13.34
C SER A 229 -16.54 8.77 -12.07
N SER A 230 -16.22 7.48 -11.84
CA SER A 230 -15.51 7.01 -10.65
C SER A 230 -14.09 7.56 -10.50
N TYR A 231 -13.42 7.82 -11.62
CA TYR A 231 -12.04 8.32 -11.62
C TYR A 231 -11.96 9.85 -11.49
N ASN A 232 -12.91 10.57 -12.09
CA ASN A 232 -12.76 11.99 -12.38
C ASN A 232 -12.43 12.83 -11.14
N GLU A 233 -13.18 12.72 -10.05
CA GLU A 233 -12.94 13.52 -8.85
C GLU A 233 -11.57 13.22 -8.21
N ILE A 234 -11.20 11.94 -8.16
CA ILE A 234 -9.96 11.48 -7.54
C ILE A 234 -8.75 11.98 -8.34
N PHE A 235 -8.78 11.80 -9.66
CA PHE A 235 -7.70 12.24 -10.53
C PHE A 235 -7.64 13.77 -10.67
N LEU A 236 -8.76 14.49 -10.47
CA LEU A 236 -8.77 15.96 -10.41
C LEU A 236 -8.01 16.46 -9.19
N GLU A 237 -8.20 15.81 -8.04
CA GLU A 237 -7.43 16.15 -6.84
C GLU A 237 -5.97 15.69 -6.96
N LEU A 238 -5.70 14.54 -7.58
CA LEU A 238 -4.35 14.07 -7.85
C LEU A 238 -3.58 15.03 -8.78
N GLU A 239 -4.24 15.58 -9.80
CA GLU A 239 -3.68 16.58 -10.72
C GLU A 239 -3.11 17.79 -9.96
N LYS A 240 -3.77 18.19 -8.87
CA LYS A 240 -3.29 19.28 -8.00
C LYS A 240 -2.08 18.89 -7.15
N LYS A 241 -1.86 17.59 -6.93
CA LYS A 241 -0.73 17.04 -6.16
C LYS A 241 0.45 16.59 -7.03
N ALA A 242 0.29 16.57 -8.35
CA ALA A 242 1.25 16.05 -9.31
C ALA A 242 2.71 16.53 -9.10
N GLY A 243 2.90 17.80 -8.75
CA GLY A 243 4.24 18.37 -8.52
C GLY A 243 4.99 17.86 -7.26
N PHE A 244 4.36 17.01 -6.45
CA PHE A 244 4.97 16.34 -5.30
C PHE A 244 5.19 14.84 -5.53
N LEU A 245 4.62 14.27 -6.60
CA LEU A 245 4.71 12.84 -6.88
C LEU A 245 6.10 12.46 -7.38
N HIS A 246 6.68 11.46 -6.73
CA HIS A 246 7.89 10.75 -7.16
C HIS A 246 7.56 9.38 -7.74
N HIS A 247 6.40 8.81 -7.37
CA HIS A 247 5.96 7.51 -7.85
C HIS A 247 4.49 7.57 -8.23
N LEU A 248 4.19 7.12 -9.44
CA LEU A 248 2.84 6.99 -9.96
C LEU A 248 2.71 5.62 -10.61
N GLU A 249 1.79 4.81 -10.08
CA GLU A 249 1.41 3.53 -10.65
C GLU A 249 -0.08 3.50 -10.94
N LEU A 250 -0.44 3.24 -12.20
CA LEU A 250 -1.82 3.21 -12.67
C LEU A 250 -2.04 1.92 -13.45
N SER A 251 -2.90 1.07 -12.94
CA SER A 251 -3.34 -0.16 -13.61
C SER A 251 -4.83 -0.06 -13.86
N PHE A 252 -5.22 0.45 -15.03
CA PHE A 252 -6.62 0.58 -15.40
C PHE A 252 -7.11 -0.63 -16.17
N LEU A 253 -8.34 -1.06 -15.94
CA LEU A 253 -9.09 -1.90 -16.88
C LEU A 253 -9.95 -0.95 -17.71
N CYS A 254 -9.31 -0.24 -18.63
CA CYS A 254 -9.96 0.85 -19.37
C CYS A 254 -10.54 0.35 -20.69
N PHE A 255 -11.84 0.59 -20.89
CA PHE A 255 -12.55 0.43 -22.18
C PHE A 255 -12.71 1.79 -22.89
N ASP A 256 -13.14 1.76 -24.15
CA ASP A 256 -13.00 2.85 -25.14
C ASP A 256 -13.59 4.23 -24.78
N ASP A 257 -14.39 4.37 -23.71
CA ASP A 257 -15.09 5.63 -23.37
C ASP A 257 -14.52 6.41 -22.17
N PHE A 258 -13.32 6.08 -21.67
CA PHE A 258 -12.70 6.86 -20.60
C PHE A 258 -12.25 8.26 -21.06
N ASP A 259 -12.65 9.31 -20.34
CA ASP A 259 -12.18 10.67 -20.62
C ASP A 259 -10.72 10.86 -20.18
N PHE A 260 -9.81 10.60 -21.12
CA PHE A 260 -8.39 10.80 -20.90
C PHE A 260 -7.95 12.26 -20.81
N THR A 261 -8.84 13.24 -20.95
CA THR A 261 -8.49 14.67 -20.80
C THR A 261 -7.80 14.94 -19.46
N ILE A 262 -8.21 14.24 -18.40
CA ILE A 262 -7.59 14.41 -17.10
C ILE A 262 -6.15 13.88 -17.07
N MET A 263 -5.89 12.76 -17.72
CA MET A 263 -4.55 12.18 -17.86
C MET A 263 -3.66 13.08 -18.70
N GLN A 264 -4.20 13.67 -19.77
CA GLN A 264 -3.49 14.66 -20.59
C GLN A 264 -3.08 15.90 -19.80
N ARG A 265 -3.83 16.29 -18.76
CA ARG A 265 -3.46 17.40 -17.86
C ARG A 265 -2.53 16.98 -16.72
N LEU A 266 -2.70 15.76 -16.20
CA LEU A 266 -1.92 15.20 -15.11
C LEU A 266 -0.46 14.95 -15.52
N LEU A 267 -0.26 14.22 -16.62
CA LEU A 267 1.07 13.71 -17.00
C LEU A 267 2.13 14.82 -17.17
N PRO A 268 1.85 15.96 -17.85
CA PRO A 268 2.83 17.05 -17.98
C PRO A 268 3.23 17.69 -16.64
N LYS A 269 2.45 17.51 -15.57
CA LYS A 269 2.71 18.09 -14.24
C LYS A 269 3.60 17.21 -13.36
N LEU A 270 3.98 16.01 -13.82
CA LEU A 270 4.77 15.03 -13.08
C LEU A 270 6.29 15.29 -13.19
N TYR A 271 6.73 16.54 -13.06
CA TYR A 271 8.12 16.92 -13.32
C TYR A 271 9.15 16.41 -12.30
N LYS A 272 8.72 15.89 -11.13
CA LYS A 272 9.58 15.25 -10.11
C LYS A 272 9.48 13.71 -10.12
N ILE A 273 8.81 13.14 -11.10
CA ILE A 273 8.55 11.70 -11.13
C ILE A 273 9.86 10.92 -11.29
N LYS A 274 10.01 9.87 -10.48
CA LYS A 274 11.11 8.92 -10.54
C LYS A 274 10.66 7.55 -11.03
N THR A 275 9.41 7.20 -10.77
CA THR A 275 8.81 5.94 -11.23
C THR A 275 7.47 6.22 -11.85
N LEU A 276 7.33 5.82 -13.11
CA LEU A 276 6.09 5.89 -13.85
C LEU A 276 5.74 4.49 -14.35
N ASN A 277 4.70 3.91 -13.75
CA ASN A 277 4.16 2.61 -14.10
C ASN A 277 2.72 2.79 -14.62
N ILE A 278 2.47 2.44 -15.88
CA ILE A 278 1.13 2.50 -16.46
C ILE A 278 0.85 1.16 -17.14
N ASN A 279 -0.06 0.39 -16.56
CA ASN A 279 -0.33 -1.00 -16.96
C ASN A 279 -1.80 -1.20 -17.34
N LYS A 280 -2.08 -2.30 -18.05
CA LYS A 280 -3.43 -2.76 -18.42
C LYS A 280 -4.32 -1.77 -19.22
N ILE A 281 -3.76 -0.67 -19.74
CA ILE A 281 -4.49 0.24 -20.63
C ILE A 281 -4.57 -0.39 -22.03
N ASN A 282 -5.77 -0.46 -22.61
CA ASN A 282 -5.97 -0.95 -23.98
C ASN A 282 -5.14 -0.14 -24.97
N GLU A 283 -5.18 1.20 -24.91
CA GLU A 283 -4.37 2.06 -25.76
C GLU A 283 -3.78 3.27 -25.02
N PHE A 284 -2.46 3.45 -25.10
CA PHE A 284 -1.78 4.69 -24.69
C PHE A 284 -1.91 5.80 -25.76
N ASP A 285 -3.02 5.78 -26.51
CA ASP A 285 -3.24 6.63 -27.70
C ASP A 285 -3.82 8.00 -27.39
N PHE A 286 -4.28 8.20 -26.16
CA PHE A 286 -4.71 9.51 -25.69
C PHE A 286 -3.58 10.56 -25.63
N ILE A 287 -2.31 10.18 -25.74
CA ILE A 287 -1.19 11.12 -25.82
C ILE A 287 -0.79 11.37 -27.27
N ASN A 288 -1.13 12.56 -27.76
CA ASN A 288 -0.74 13.02 -29.10
C ASN A 288 0.73 13.52 -29.15
N GLY A 289 1.24 13.74 -30.36
CA GLY A 289 2.63 14.14 -30.59
C GLY A 289 3.04 15.47 -29.94
N SER A 290 2.14 16.44 -29.81
CA SER A 290 2.44 17.71 -29.15
C SER A 290 2.53 17.54 -27.64
N LEU A 291 1.65 16.75 -27.03
CA LEU A 291 1.65 16.47 -25.61
C LEU A 291 2.89 15.68 -25.18
N LEU A 292 3.33 14.69 -25.98
CA LEU A 292 4.55 13.91 -25.72
C LEU A 292 5.79 14.80 -25.55
N LYS A 293 5.91 15.84 -26.38
CA LYS A 293 7.03 16.79 -26.30
C LYS A 293 7.02 17.65 -25.03
N MET A 294 5.87 17.73 -24.33
CA MET A 294 5.74 18.43 -23.06
C MET A 294 6.09 17.55 -21.85
N LEU A 295 6.21 16.22 -22.04
CA LEU A 295 6.51 15.28 -20.96
C LEU A 295 8.02 15.31 -20.66
N VAL A 296 8.42 16.21 -19.77
CA VAL A 296 9.81 16.36 -19.33
C VAL A 296 9.96 15.79 -17.92
N TYR A 297 10.62 14.64 -17.82
CA TYR A 297 10.75 13.86 -16.59
C TYR A 297 12.23 13.69 -16.21
N ASN A 298 12.88 14.80 -15.85
CA ASN A 298 14.34 14.86 -15.66
C ASN A 298 14.88 13.90 -14.59
N ASP A 299 14.06 13.47 -13.63
CA ASP A 299 14.48 12.57 -12.54
C ASP A 299 13.98 11.13 -12.73
N LEU A 300 13.50 10.76 -13.93
CA LEU A 300 12.89 9.46 -14.18
C LEU A 300 13.92 8.32 -14.10
N GLU A 301 13.73 7.40 -13.15
CA GLU A 301 14.59 6.25 -12.91
C GLU A 301 13.97 4.94 -13.41
N ILE A 302 12.65 4.81 -13.33
CA ILE A 302 11.91 3.60 -13.71
C ILE A 302 10.73 3.98 -14.61
N LEU A 303 10.70 3.39 -15.80
CA LEU A 303 9.61 3.53 -16.76
C LEU A 303 9.04 2.14 -17.09
N ASN A 304 7.77 1.93 -16.76
CA ASN A 304 7.03 0.74 -17.19
C ASN A 304 5.71 1.18 -17.82
N ILE A 305 5.53 0.94 -19.12
CA ILE A 305 4.28 1.28 -19.81
C ILE A 305 3.85 0.11 -20.69
N ASP A 306 2.63 -0.38 -20.45
CA ASP A 306 1.93 -1.33 -21.31
C ASP A 306 1.30 -0.59 -22.51
N SER A 307 1.21 -1.27 -23.65
CA SER A 307 0.51 -0.78 -24.86
C SER A 307 1.03 0.55 -25.41
N ILE A 308 2.35 0.80 -25.33
CA ILE A 308 3.01 1.99 -25.87
C ILE A 308 3.78 1.66 -27.16
N THR A 309 3.69 2.54 -28.16
CA THR A 309 4.51 2.42 -29.37
C THR A 309 5.96 2.81 -29.10
N ILE A 310 6.89 2.20 -29.82
CA ILE A 310 8.34 2.47 -29.68
C ILE A 310 8.63 3.97 -29.90
N TYR A 311 7.95 4.60 -30.87
CA TYR A 311 8.09 6.03 -31.12
C TYR A 311 7.75 6.88 -29.90
N LYS A 312 6.59 6.63 -29.25
CA LYS A 312 6.18 7.37 -28.05
C LYS A 312 7.14 7.13 -26.89
N ALA A 313 7.53 5.88 -26.69
CA ALA A 313 8.50 5.51 -25.65
C ALA A 313 9.84 6.22 -25.85
N SER A 314 10.34 6.31 -27.09
CA SER A 314 11.60 6.97 -27.41
C SER A 314 11.63 8.44 -26.99
N ILE A 315 10.51 9.17 -27.19
CA ILE A 315 10.40 10.57 -26.78
C ILE A 315 10.42 10.71 -25.25
N ILE A 316 9.70 9.84 -24.52
CA ILE A 316 9.70 9.86 -23.05
C ILE A 316 11.09 9.55 -22.51
N ILE A 317 11.79 8.59 -23.13
CA ILE A 317 13.17 8.20 -22.76
C ILE A 317 14.15 9.34 -23.02
N GLU A 318 14.06 10.02 -24.17
CA GLU A 318 14.90 11.17 -24.49
C GLU A 318 14.72 12.30 -23.46
N ASN A 319 13.48 12.49 -22.99
CA ASN A 319 13.12 13.50 -22.00
C ASN A 319 13.37 13.10 -20.53
N SER A 320 14.02 11.95 -20.28
CA SER A 320 14.21 11.38 -18.93
C SER A 320 15.39 11.95 -18.13
N GLY A 321 16.15 12.88 -18.70
CA GLY A 321 17.34 13.45 -18.06
C GLY A 321 18.53 12.49 -17.90
N GLY A 322 18.47 11.27 -18.45
CA GLY A 322 19.57 10.30 -18.42
C GLY A 322 19.69 9.50 -17.12
N HIS A 323 18.68 9.54 -16.25
CA HIS A 323 18.67 8.84 -14.95
C HIS A 323 18.00 7.45 -14.97
N LEU A 324 17.53 7.00 -16.13
CA LEU A 324 16.83 5.73 -16.29
C LEU A 324 17.71 4.53 -15.90
N LYS A 325 17.15 3.68 -15.03
CA LYS A 325 17.76 2.43 -14.53
C LYS A 325 17.00 1.19 -14.99
N LYS A 326 15.69 1.32 -15.19
CA LYS A 326 14.82 0.20 -15.60
C LYS A 326 13.77 0.68 -16.60
N ILE A 327 13.68 -0.04 -17.72
CA ILE A 327 12.68 0.17 -18.76
C ILE A 327 11.96 -1.16 -18.99
N SER A 328 10.64 -1.14 -18.98
CA SER A 328 9.78 -2.27 -19.36
C SER A 328 8.69 -1.74 -20.26
N LEU A 329 8.66 -2.17 -21.52
CA LEU A 329 7.67 -1.75 -22.50
C LEU A 329 6.99 -3.00 -23.00
N LYS A 330 5.67 -3.10 -22.86
CA LYS A 330 4.89 -4.12 -23.54
C LYS A 330 4.28 -3.49 -24.80
N PRO A 331 4.77 -3.81 -26.00
CA PRO A 331 4.25 -3.22 -27.22
C PRO A 331 2.80 -3.65 -27.46
N TYR A 332 1.97 -2.72 -27.92
CA TYR A 332 0.59 -2.96 -28.34
C TYR A 332 0.49 -4.05 -29.43
N ASP A 333 1.51 -4.15 -30.28
CA ASP A 333 1.54 -5.01 -31.47
C ASP A 333 1.68 -6.51 -31.20
N SER A 334 1.88 -6.96 -29.95
CA SER A 334 2.00 -8.40 -29.67
C SER A 334 0.69 -9.18 -29.81
N ILE A 335 -0.44 -8.52 -30.09
CA ILE A 335 -1.73 -9.18 -30.33
C ILE A 335 -2.10 -9.20 -31.83
N TYR A 336 -1.42 -8.45 -32.70
CA TYR A 336 -1.79 -8.36 -34.13
C TYR A 336 -0.66 -8.50 -35.16
N CYS A 337 0.60 -8.66 -34.73
CA CYS A 337 1.71 -8.89 -35.66
C CYS A 337 2.24 -10.34 -35.63
N GLU A 338 1.42 -11.30 -36.08
CA GLU A 338 1.96 -12.42 -36.87
C GLU A 338 2.24 -11.89 -38.28
N GLY A 339 3.40 -11.26 -38.47
CA GLY A 339 3.78 -10.69 -39.76
C GLY A 339 5.16 -10.07 -39.75
N ASP A 340 6.14 -10.88 -40.11
CA ASP A 340 7.48 -10.53 -40.60
C ASP A 340 8.27 -9.47 -39.82
N PHE A 341 9.05 -9.94 -38.84
CA PHE A 341 10.30 -9.28 -38.49
C PHE A 341 11.21 -9.22 -39.73
N SER A 342 11.22 -8.08 -40.42
CA SER A 342 12.27 -7.80 -41.40
C SER A 342 13.61 -7.60 -40.67
N GLU A 343 14.63 -8.35 -41.10
CA GLU A 343 15.99 -8.48 -40.54
C GLU A 343 16.83 -7.18 -40.45
N VAL A 344 16.25 -5.97 -40.52
CA VAL A 344 17.02 -4.74 -40.78
C VAL A 344 17.08 -3.73 -39.62
N SER A 345 16.52 -4.02 -38.44
CA SER A 345 16.52 -3.03 -37.32
C SER A 345 17.20 -3.52 -36.05
N LEU A 346 18.46 -3.94 -36.16
CA LEU A 346 19.38 -4.09 -35.04
C LEU A 346 20.72 -3.44 -35.38
N THR A 347 20.75 -2.11 -35.36
CA THR A 347 22.00 -1.37 -35.19
C THR A 347 21.68 -0.06 -34.48
N PHE A 348 22.37 0.14 -33.34
CA PHE A 348 22.83 1.40 -32.72
C PHE A 348 22.60 1.44 -31.21
N ILE A 349 23.54 0.83 -30.48
CA ILE A 349 24.13 1.42 -29.27
C ILE A 349 25.64 1.20 -29.40
N HIS A 350 26.40 2.29 -29.51
CA HIS A 350 27.84 2.34 -29.30
C HIS A 350 28.13 3.38 -28.22
#